data_AF-A0A2G6H979-F1
#
_entry.id   AF-A0A2G6H979-F1
#
_cell.length_a   1.000
_cell.length_b   1.000
_cell.length_c   1.000
_cell.angle_alpha   90.00
_cell.angle_beta   90.00
_cell.angle_gamma   90.00
#
_symmetry.space_group_name_H-M   'P 1'
#
loop_
_entity.id
_entity.type
_entity.pdbx_description
1 polymer ?
#
loop_
_entity_poly.entity_id
_entity_poly.type
_entity_poly.pdbx_seq_one_letter_code
_entity_poly.pdbx_strand_id
1 'polypeptide(L)' 'MKNTKNRNINTVKAFEYYCKGLNSKEIAKLLDCSYRTIQNYMNTEKWKQKRQAMKK' A
#
# COMPACT_ATOMS: atom_id res chain seq x y z
N MET A 1 17.91 -3.33 17.15
CA MET A 1 16.53 -3.80 16.88
C MET A 1 15.74 -2.68 16.21
N LYS A 2 14.73 -3.04 15.42
CA LYS A 2 14.15 -2.25 14.31
C LYS A 2 13.57 -0.90 14.77
N ASN A 3 14.03 0.17 14.13
CA ASN A 3 13.66 1.56 14.38
C ASN A 3 12.17 1.79 14.06
N THR A 4 11.36 1.99 15.11
CA THR A 4 9.94 2.38 15.06
C THR A 4 9.81 3.83 14.58
N LYS A 5 10.18 4.10 13.33
CA LYS A 5 9.86 5.37 12.69
C LYS A 5 8.39 5.33 12.28
N ASN A 6 7.60 6.08 13.01
CA ASN A 6 6.23 6.49 12.70
C ASN A 6 6.22 7.18 11.32
N ARG A 7 6.29 6.39 10.24
CA ARG A 7 6.14 6.88 8.87
C ARG A 7 4.66 6.97 8.63
N ASN A 8 4.14 8.19 8.60
CA ASN A 8 2.77 8.51 8.22
C ASN A 8 2.62 8.24 6.72
N ILE A 9 2.58 6.95 6.35
CA ILE A 9 2.45 6.51 4.96
C ILE A 9 1.02 6.83 4.55
N ASN A 10 0.89 7.56 3.45
CA ASN A 10 -0.41 7.88 2.88
C ASN A 10 -1.01 6.63 2.21
N THR A 11 -1.64 5.78 3.03
CA THR A 11 -2.26 4.51 2.62
C THR A 11 -3.37 4.72 1.60
N VAL A 12 -4.07 5.86 1.66
CA VAL A 12 -5.09 6.25 0.68
C VAL A 12 -4.46 6.36 -0.72
N LYS A 13 -3.40 7.16 -0.88
CA LYS A 13 -2.65 7.26 -2.14
C LYS A 13 -2.09 5.91 -2.58
N ALA A 14 -1.57 5.13 -1.63
CA ALA A 14 -1.03 3.81 -1.90
C ALA A 14 -2.08 2.86 -2.50
N PHE A 15 -3.29 2.89 -1.97
CA PHE A 15 -4.43 2.14 -2.48
C PHE A 15 -4.91 2.65 -3.84
N GLU A 16 -4.94 3.96 -4.07
CA GLU A 16 -5.25 4.54 -5.39
C GLU A 16 -4.29 4.03 -6.47
N TYR A 17 -2.98 4.02 -6.21
CA TYR A 17 -1.99 3.47 -7.13
C TYR A 17 -2.21 1.97 -7.37
N TYR A 18 -2.57 1.21 -6.33
CA TYR A 18 -2.93 -0.19 -6.49
C TYR A 18 -4.18 -0.40 -7.35
N CYS A 19 -5.19 0.46 -7.21
CA CYS A 19 -6.39 0.45 -8.04
C CYS A 19 -6.07 0.76 -9.51
N LYS A 20 -5.12 1.67 -9.75
CA LYS A 20 -4.57 1.98 -11.08
C LYS A 20 -3.76 0.83 -11.69
N GLY A 21 -3.46 -0.23 -10.93
CA GLY A 21 -2.76 -1.42 -11.41
C GLY A 21 -1.26 -1.43 -11.13
N LEU A 22 -0.73 -0.48 -10.35
CA LEU A 22 0.68 -0.48 -9.97
C LEU A 22 0.99 -1.62 -9.01
N ASN A 23 2.21 -2.15 -9.11
CA ASN A 23 2.69 -3.20 -8.22
C ASN A 23 3.27 -2.61 -6.93
N SER A 24 3.32 -3.38 -5.84
CA SER A 24 3.76 -2.90 -4.53
C SER A 24 5.18 -2.32 -4.53
N LYS A 25 6.05 -2.77 -5.46
CA LYS A 25 7.41 -2.21 -5.64
C LYS A 25 7.39 -0.80 -6.20
N GLU A 26 6.50 -0.52 -7.14
CA GLU A 26 6.35 0.80 -7.77
C GLU A 26 5.69 1.77 -6.78
N ILE A 27 4.64 1.33 -6.12
CA ILE A 27 3.96 2.08 -5.05
C ILE A 27 4.95 2.44 -3.94
N ALA A 28 5.82 1.49 -3.56
CA ALA A 28 6.85 1.73 -2.56
C ALA A 28 7.86 2.80 -2.98
N LYS A 29 8.29 2.81 -4.25
CA LYS A 29 9.17 3.86 -4.81
C LYS A 29 8.48 5.23 -4.84
N LEU A 30 7.21 5.28 -5.25
CA LEU A 30 6.45 6.54 -5.33
C LEU A 30 6.19 7.16 -3.96
N LEU A 31 6.03 6.33 -2.93
CA LEU A 31 5.74 6.77 -1.56
C LEU A 31 6.98 6.80 -0.65
N ASP A 32 8.17 6.65 -1.23
CA ASP A 32 9.46 6.57 -0.52
C ASP A 32 9.42 5.67 0.73
N CYS A 33 8.88 4.46 0.55
CA CYS A 33 8.73 3.51 1.63
C CYS A 33 9.22 2.12 1.24
N SER A 34 9.31 1.22 2.22
CA SER A 34 9.74 -0.15 1.95
C SER A 34 8.62 -0.92 1.25
N TYR A 35 8.99 -1.72 0.26
CA TYR A 35 8.11 -2.72 -0.36
C TYR A 35 7.39 -3.60 0.69
N ARG A 36 8.10 -4.01 1.75
CA ARG A 36 7.52 -4.81 2.84
C ARG A 36 6.41 -4.06 3.57
N THR A 37 6.54 -2.74 3.69
CA THR A 37 5.53 -1.91 4.33
C THR A 37 4.26 -1.87 3.49
N ILE A 38 4.35 -1.66 2.17
CA ILE A 38 3.20 -1.71 1.27
C ILE A 38 2.54 -3.11 1.29
N GLN A 39 3.33 -4.18 1.25
CA GLN A 39 2.79 -5.54 1.37
C GLN A 39 2.01 -5.75 2.68
N ASN A 40 2.53 -5.24 3.80
CA ASN A 40 1.85 -5.34 5.08
C ASN A 40 0.50 -4.63 5.02
N TYR A 41 0.46 -3.38 4.54
CA TYR A 41 -0.79 -2.64 4.37
C TYR A 41 -1.77 -3.32 3.42
N MET A 42 -1.31 -3.84 2.27
CA MET A 42 -2.14 -4.60 1.33
C MET A 42 -2.87 -5.77 2.00
N ASN A 43 -2.18 -6.48 2.91
CA ASN A 43 -2.74 -7.60 3.65
C ASN A 43 -3.64 -7.14 4.80
N THR A 44 -3.17 -6.23 5.66
CA THR A 44 -3.92 -5.73 6.82
C THR A 44 -5.22 -5.06 6.42
N GLU A 45 -5.20 -4.24 5.38
CA GLU A 45 -6.38 -3.52 4.89
C GLU A 45 -7.14 -4.29 3.80
N LYS A 46 -6.74 -5.52 3.49
CA LYS A 46 -7.42 -6.39 2.51
C LYS A 46 -7.68 -5.69 1.17
N TRP A 47 -6.66 -5.03 0.61
CA TRP A 47 -6.80 -4.20 -0.60
C TRP A 47 -7.39 -4.95 -1.80
N LYS A 48 -7.10 -6.25 -1.92
CA LYS A 48 -7.73 -7.12 -2.93
C LYS A 48 -9.26 -7.12 -2.83
N GLN A 49 -9.79 -7.26 -1.61
CA GLN A 49 -11.23 -7.30 -1.36
C GLN A 49 -11.84 -5.91 -1.54
N LYS A 50 -11.19 -4.85 -1.01
CA LYS A 50 -11.62 -3.46 -1.22
C LYS A 50 -11.72 -3.10 -2.71
N ARG A 51 -10.72 -3.49 -3.52
CA ARG A 51 -10.71 -3.23 -4.98
C ARG A 51 -11.83 -3.98 -5.70
N GLN A 52 -12.14 -5.22 -5.28
CA GLN A 52 -13.26 -5.98 -5.85
C GLN A 52 -14.61 -5.36 -5.47
N ALA A 53 -14.76 -4.89 -4.23
CA ALA A 53 -15.98 -4.24 -3.78
C ALA A 53 -16.31 -2.95 -4.56
N MET A 54 -15.30 -2.18 -4.99
CA MET A 54 -15.50 -0.96 -5.78
C MET A 54 -15.81 -1.20 -7.26
N LYS A 55 -15.68 -2.44 -7.77
CA LYS A 55 -16.03 -2.77 -9.16
C LYS A 55 -17.50 -3.14 -9.34
N LYS A 56 -18.28 -3.13 -8.26
CA LYS A 56 -19.71 -3.49 -8.24
C LYS A 56 -20.56 -2.23 -8.22
#